data_AF-A0A6F8YXB6-F1
#
_entry.id   AF-A0A6F8YXB6-F1
#
_cell.length_a   1.000
_cell.length_b   1.000
_cell.length_c   1.000
_cell.angle_alpha   90.00
_cell.angle_beta   90.00
_cell.angle_gamma   90.00
#
_symmetry.space_group_name_H-M   'P 1'
#
loop_
_entity.id
_entity.type
_entity.pdbx_description
1 polymer ?
#
loop_
_entity_poly.entity_id
_entity_poly.type
_entity_poly.pdbx_seq_one_letter_code
_entity_poly.pdbx_strand_id
1 'polypeptide(L)'
;MAAINPALAAAHGVGTDTAGQLLVTAGENHHRLTCEAAFAMLRGVAPLPASSGKTTRHRLNRSGDRQANAALYRVVLTRLRWDPAPAPTANDAPNKA
;
A
#
# COMPACT_ATOMS: atom_id res chain seq x y z
N MET A 1 -0.01 -2.00 -20.33
CA MET A 1 0.47 -2.01 -18.94
C MET A 1 1.89 -2.55 -18.81
N ALA A 2 2.21 -3.76 -19.28
CA ALA A 2 3.58 -4.32 -19.19
C ALA A 2 4.68 -3.46 -19.84
N ALA A 3 4.39 -2.75 -20.94
CA ALA A 3 5.34 -1.85 -21.58
C ALA A 3 5.66 -0.57 -20.77
N ILE A 4 4.79 -0.16 -19.84
CA ILE A 4 4.93 1.07 -19.06
C ILE A 4 5.72 0.81 -17.77
N ASN A 5 5.36 -0.26 -17.07
CA ASN A 5 6.07 -0.70 -15.87
C ASN A 5 6.08 -2.25 -15.83
N PRO A 6 7.07 -2.89 -16.45
CA PRO A 6 7.13 -4.34 -16.53
C PRO A 6 7.32 -4.99 -15.16
N ALA A 7 8.02 -4.32 -14.23
CA ALA A 7 8.21 -4.81 -12.87
C ALA A 7 6.89 -4.87 -12.09
N LEU A 8 6.03 -3.84 -12.22
CA LEU A 8 4.71 -3.83 -11.59
C LEU A 8 3.81 -4.93 -12.17
N ALA A 9 3.86 -5.14 -13.49
CA ALA A 9 3.09 -6.20 -14.15
C ALA A 9 3.57 -7.62 -13.80
N ALA A 10 4.86 -7.78 -13.46
CA ALA A 10 5.44 -9.05 -13.04
C ALA A 10 5.24 -9.35 -11.54
N ALA A 11 4.81 -8.36 -10.75
CA ALA A 11 4.64 -8.53 -9.32
C ALA A 11 3.48 -9.49 -9.01
N HIS A 12 3.74 -10.48 -8.14
CA HIS A 12 2.73 -11.45 -7.73
C HIS A 12 1.50 -10.75 -7.12
N GLY A 13 0.31 -11.18 -7.56
CA GLY A 13 -0.97 -10.61 -7.15
C GLY A 13 -1.37 -9.30 -7.84
N VAL A 14 -0.57 -8.78 -8.77
CA VAL A 14 -0.89 -7.57 -9.53
C VAL A 14 -1.48 -7.92 -10.89
N GLY A 15 -2.81 -7.80 -11.03
CA GLY A 15 -3.50 -7.89 -12.33
C GLY A 15 -3.54 -6.56 -13.08
N THR A 16 -3.98 -6.59 -14.34
CA THR A 16 -4.00 -5.42 -15.25
C THR A 16 -4.76 -4.22 -14.67
N ASP A 17 -5.93 -4.45 -14.08
CA ASP A 17 -6.76 -3.39 -13.48
C ASP A 17 -6.11 -2.76 -12.25
N THR A 18 -5.48 -3.61 -11.42
CA THR A 18 -4.77 -3.15 -10.23
C THR A 18 -3.53 -2.36 -10.63
N ALA A 19 -2.75 -2.84 -11.60
CA ALA A 19 -1.61 -2.13 -12.16
C ALA A 19 -2.03 -0.77 -12.75
N GLY A 20 -3.11 -0.76 -13.53
CA GLY A 20 -3.67 0.46 -14.13
C GLY A 20 -4.05 1.48 -13.06
N GLN A 21 -4.84 1.08 -12.07
CA GLN A 21 -5.22 1.98 -10.98
C GLN A 21 -4.01 2.53 -10.22
N LEU A 22 -3.03 1.67 -9.92
CA LEU A 22 -1.84 2.10 -9.18
C LEU A 22 -1.03 3.12 -9.99
N LEU A 23 -0.86 2.89 -11.30
CA LEU A 23 -0.15 3.79 -12.19
C LEU A 23 -0.88 5.12 -12.43
N VAL A 24 -2.21 5.10 -12.56
CA VAL A 24 -3.01 6.34 -12.69
C VAL A 24 -2.78 7.23 -11.48
N THR A 25 -3.01 6.71 -10.26
CA THR A 25 -2.82 7.57 -9.10
C THR A 25 -1.36 7.98 -8.91
N ALA A 26 -0.41 7.10 -9.24
CA ALA A 26 1.01 7.44 -9.15
C ALA A 26 1.38 8.58 -10.12
N GLY A 27 0.85 8.56 -11.34
CA GLY A 27 1.02 9.63 -12.32
C GLY A 27 0.42 10.96 -11.84
N GLU A 28 -0.82 10.94 -11.35
CA GLU A 28 -1.51 12.14 -10.85
C GLU A 28 -0.85 12.74 -9.60
N ASN A 29 -0.11 11.93 -8.83
CA ASN A 29 0.47 12.33 -7.55
C ASN A 29 2.00 12.16 -7.50
N HIS A 30 2.67 12.12 -8.64
CA HIS A 30 4.11 11.84 -8.72
C HIS A 30 4.95 12.75 -7.80
N HIS A 31 4.59 14.04 -7.71
CA HIS A 31 5.24 15.03 -6.84
C HIS A 31 5.05 14.77 -5.33
N ARG A 32 4.06 13.96 -4.93
CA ARG A 32 3.76 13.63 -3.53
C ARG A 32 4.32 12.27 -3.10
N LEU A 33 4.75 11.44 -4.05
CA LEU A 33 5.24 10.08 -3.82
C LEU A 33 6.76 10.06 -3.60
N THR A 34 7.21 10.72 -2.54
CA THR A 34 8.64 10.84 -2.23
C THR A 34 9.19 9.68 -1.40
N CYS A 35 8.33 8.92 -0.74
CA CYS A 35 8.69 7.75 0.06
C CYS A 35 7.53 6.78 0.24
N GLU A 36 7.81 5.60 0.78
CA GLU A 36 6.80 4.57 1.10
C GLU A 36 5.74 5.08 2.09
N ALA A 37 6.13 5.88 3.08
CA ALA A 37 5.19 6.47 4.03
C ALA A 37 4.22 7.45 3.35
N ALA A 38 4.71 8.25 2.39
CA ALA A 38 3.87 9.15 1.61
C ALA A 38 2.89 8.38 0.73
N PHE A 39 3.33 7.26 0.14
CA PHE A 39 2.46 6.33 -0.58
C PHE A 39 1.38 5.74 0.34
N ALA A 40 1.75 5.23 1.52
CA ALA A 40 0.82 4.66 2.49
C ALA A 40 -0.21 5.70 2.98
N MET A 41 0.22 6.95 3.18
CA MET A 41 -0.67 8.07 3.53
C MET A 41 -1.63 8.42 2.39
N LEU A 42 -1.14 8.52 1.16
CA LEU A 42 -1.94 8.82 -0.04
C LEU A 42 -3.03 7.77 -0.25
N ARG A 43 -2.69 6.49 -0.07
CA ARG A 43 -3.61 5.36 -0.21
C ARG A 43 -4.57 5.19 0.97
N GLY A 44 -4.35 5.90 2.07
CA GLY A 44 -5.16 5.73 3.28
C GLY A 44 -4.88 4.44 4.05
N VAL A 45 -3.72 3.82 3.83
CA VAL A 45 -3.28 2.59 4.54
C VAL A 45 -2.51 2.96 5.81
N ALA A 46 -1.84 4.11 5.83
CA ALA A 46 -1.09 4.56 6.98
C ALA A 46 -2.03 4.83 8.19
N PRO A 47 -1.69 4.33 9.40
CA PRO A 47 -2.45 4.58 10.61
C PRO A 47 -2.35 6.07 11.01
N LEU A 48 -3.48 6.74 11.26
CA LEU A 48 -3.47 8.13 11.70
C LEU A 48 -3.45 8.19 13.23
N PRO A 49 -2.56 8.99 13.84
CA PRO A 49 -2.60 9.19 15.28
C PRO A 49 -3.94 9.84 15.69
N ALA A 50 -4.55 9.27 16.71
CA ALA A 50 -5.78 9.72 17.33
C ALA A 50 -5.60 9.68 18.85
N SER A 51 -4.77 10.59 19.37
CA SER A 51 -4.57 10.74 20.81
C SER A 51 -5.27 12.00 21.33
N SER A 52 -5.85 11.86 22.53
CA SER A 52 -6.24 12.95 23.41
C SER A 52 -5.46 12.72 24.70
N GLY A 53 -4.28 13.31 24.82
CA GLY A 53 -3.41 13.13 25.99
C GLY A 53 -2.75 11.74 26.11
N LYS A 54 -2.96 11.06 27.25
CA LYS A 54 -2.19 9.89 27.76
C LYS A 54 -2.37 8.56 27.01
N THR A 55 -3.24 8.46 26.02
CA THR A 55 -3.47 7.20 25.30
C THR A 55 -3.04 7.32 23.84
N THR A 56 -2.07 6.50 23.43
CA THR A 56 -1.71 6.32 22.02
C THR A 56 -2.74 5.40 21.37
N ARG A 57 -3.57 5.97 20.49
CA ARG A 57 -4.44 5.19 19.60
C ARG A 57 -4.22 5.62 18.17
N HIS A 58 -4.49 4.69 17.26
CA HIS A 58 -4.50 4.96 15.84
C HIS A 58 -5.92 4.80 15.30
N ARG A 59 -6.32 5.70 14.41
CA ARG A 59 -7.56 5.59 13.64
C ARG A 59 -7.25 5.25 12.19
N LEU A 60 -8.23 4.66 11.52
CA LEU A 60 -8.20 4.43 10.08
C LEU A 60 -8.16 5.77 9.32
N ASN A 61 -7.28 5.86 8.32
CA ASN A 61 -7.26 6.97 7.38
C ASN A 61 -8.40 6.82 6.35
N ARG A 62 -9.44 7.65 6.46
CA ARG A 62 -10.58 7.64 5.53
C ARG A 62 -10.45 8.61 4.35
N SER A 63 -9.44 9.48 4.35
CA SER A 63 -9.26 10.55 3.35
C SER A 63 -8.37 10.15 2.17
N GLY A 64 -7.74 8.98 2.21
CA GLY A 64 -6.90 8.50 1.11
C GLY A 64 -7.67 8.05 -0.12
N ASP A 65 -6.94 7.77 -1.21
CA ASP A 65 -7.49 7.21 -2.45
C ASP A 65 -8.05 5.80 -2.22
N ARG A 66 -9.39 5.72 -2.15
CA ARG A 66 -10.11 4.47 -1.91
C ARG A 66 -9.98 3.45 -3.03
N GLN A 67 -9.93 3.89 -4.28
CA GLN A 67 -9.87 2.96 -5.42
C GLN A 67 -8.54 2.22 -5.41
N ALA A 68 -7.48 2.94 -5.10
CA ALA A 68 -6.18 2.32 -5.03
C ALA A 68 -5.89 1.62 -3.70
N ASN A 69 -6.54 2.01 -2.60
CA ASN A 69 -6.58 1.17 -1.41
C ASN A 69 -7.21 -0.20 -1.73
N ALA A 70 -8.31 -0.21 -2.49
CA ALA A 70 -8.93 -1.45 -2.94
C ALA A 70 -8.02 -2.26 -3.87
N ALA A 71 -7.22 -1.58 -4.72
CA ALA A 71 -6.18 -2.24 -5.52
C ALA A 71 -5.13 -2.93 -4.62
N LEU A 72 -4.58 -2.23 -3.63
CA LEU A 72 -3.63 -2.82 -2.66
C LEU A 72 -4.24 -4.00 -1.89
N TYR A 73 -5.49 -3.86 -1.44
CA TYR A 73 -6.21 -4.92 -0.75
C TYR A 73 -6.31 -6.21 -1.58
N ARG A 74 -6.60 -6.10 -2.89
CA ARG A 74 -6.66 -7.25 -3.81
C ARG A 74 -5.30 -7.92 -3.97
N VAL A 75 -4.22 -7.13 -4.06
CA VAL A 75 -2.85 -7.67 -4.12
C VAL A 75 -2.54 -8.47 -2.87
N VAL A 76 -2.81 -7.89 -1.69
CA VAL A 76 -2.56 -8.54 -0.40
C VAL A 76 -3.36 -9.83 -0.27
N LEU A 77 -4.66 -9.84 -0.60
CA LEU A 77 -5.48 -11.06 -0.55
C LEU A 77 -4.95 -12.14 -1.49
N THR A 78 -4.54 -11.77 -2.71
CA THR A 78 -3.99 -12.72 -3.67
C THR A 78 -2.69 -13.33 -3.14
N ARG A 79 -1.81 -12.50 -2.56
CA ARG A 79 -0.56 -12.96 -1.96
C ARG A 79 -0.80 -13.86 -0.75
N LEU A 80 -1.66 -13.46 0.19
CA LEU A 80 -1.98 -14.29 1.35
C LEU A 80 -2.54 -15.67 0.98
N ARG A 81 -3.25 -15.77 -0.15
CA ARG A 81 -3.87 -17.02 -0.59
C ARG A 81 -2.94 -17.93 -1.40
N TRP A 82 -2.06 -17.35 -2.21
CA TRP A 82 -1.33 -18.11 -3.25
C TRP A 82 0.19 -17.99 -3.17
N ASP A 83 0.71 -17.09 -2.33
CA ASP A 83 2.15 -16.92 -2.15
C ASP A 83 2.64 -17.88 -1.05
N PRO A 84 3.56 -18.81 -1.34
CA PRO A 84 4.13 -19.69 -0.35
C PRO A 84 5.00 -18.89 0.63
N ALA A 85 4.37 -18.36 1.69
CA ALA A 85 4.95 -17.56 2.77
C ALA A 85 5.94 -16.45 2.31
N PRO A 86 5.54 -15.16 2.31
CA PRO A 86 6.49 -14.09 2.02
C PRO A 86 7.68 -14.19 2.99
N ALA A 87 8.89 -14.19 2.46
CA ALA A 87 10.11 -14.13 3.28
C ALA A 87 9.98 -12.94 4.25
N PRO A 88 10.33 -13.10 5.54
CA PRO A 88 10.28 -11.99 6.49
C PRO A 88 11.14 -10.86 5.93
N THR A 89 10.50 -9.73 5.65
CA THR A 89 11.20 -8.53 5.24
C THR A 89 11.93 -7.95 6.44
N ALA A 90 12.97 -7.15 6.21
CA ALA A 90 13.74 -6.52 7.30
C ALA A 90 12.89 -5.66 8.26
N ASN A 91 11.64 -5.31 7.87
CA ASN A 91 10.68 -4.57 8.67
C ASN A 91 9.74 -5.44 9.53
N ASP A 92 9.76 -6.77 9.38
CA ASP A 92 8.90 -7.70 10.15
C ASP A 92 9.48 -8.07 11.53
N ALA A 93 10.62 -7.48 11.91
CA ALA A 93 11.16 -7.61 13.26
C ALA A 93 10.18 -6.99 14.28
N PRO A 94 9.85 -7.66 15.39
CA PRO A 94 8.99 -7.08 16.41
C PRO A 94 9.63 -5.79 16.93
N ASN A 95 8.91 -4.67 16.81
CA ASN A 95 9.28 -3.40 17.41
C ASN A 95 9.48 -3.66 18.92
N LYS A 96 10.74 -3.61 19.39
CA LYS A 96 11.03 -3.80 20.82
C LYS A 96 10.31 -2.69 21.59
N ALA A 97 9.51 -3.12 22.57
CA ALA A 97 8.77 -2.26 23.48
C ALA A 97 9.69 -1.33 24.28
#